data_AF-A0A968WEI4-F1
#
_entry.id   AF-A0A968WEI4-F1
#
_cell.length_a   1.000
_cell.length_b   1.000
_cell.length_c   1.000
_cell.angle_alpha   90.00
_cell.angle_beta   90.00
_cell.angle_gamma   90.00
#
_symmetry.space_group_name_H-M   'P 1'
#
loop_
_entity.id
_entity.type
_entity.pdbx_description
1 polymer ?
#
loop_
_entity_poly.entity_id
_entity_poly.type
_entity_poly.pdbx_seq_one_letter_code
_entity_poly.pdbx_strand_id
1 'polypeptide(L)' 'MAGRDERVTFQVSKEMKDALEAIAADKELSVSTYLVSTLRPILINEGYLESKKPSALASDRKT' A
#
# COMPACT_ATOMS: atom_id res chain seq x y z
N MET A 1 -10.75 11.77 -15.09
CA MET A 1 -9.37 11.59 -15.60
C MET A 1 -8.87 10.26 -15.08
N ALA A 2 -8.49 9.34 -15.97
CA ALA A 2 -7.97 8.03 -15.57
C ALA A 2 -6.64 8.25 -14.85
N GLY A 3 -6.62 8.05 -13.53
CA GLY A 3 -5.39 8.06 -12.73
C GLY A 3 -4.53 6.90 -13.20
N ARG A 4 -3.50 7.18 -13.99
CA ARG A 4 -2.43 6.21 -14.20
C ARG A 4 -1.71 6.15 -12.86
N ASP A 5 -1.91 5.08 -12.11
CA ASP A 5 -1.10 4.80 -10.92
C ASP A 5 0.37 4.93 -11.32
N GLU A 6 1.05 5.91 -10.73
CA GLU A 6 2.46 6.17 -11.00
C GLU A 6 3.25 4.93 -10.58
N ARG A 7 3.93 4.30 -11.54
CA ARG A 7 4.67 3.06 -11.28
C ARG A 7 6.05 3.41 -10.74
N VAL A 8 6.30 3.05 -9.49
CA VAL A 8 7.61 3.17 -8.87
C VAL A 8 8.33 1.83 -8.97
N THR A 9 9.57 1.85 -9.44
CA THR A 9 10.44 0.66 -9.53
C THR A 9 11.50 0.73 -8.45
N PHE A 10 11.64 -0.34 -7.67
CA PHE A 10 12.68 -0.46 -6.65
C PHE A 10 13.82 -1.32 -7.17
N GLN A 11 15.05 -0.85 -7.02
CA GLN A 11 16.24 -1.69 -7.19
C GLN A 11 16.59 -2.30 -5.84
N VAL A 12 16.59 -3.63 -5.78
CA VAL A 12 16.91 -4.41 -4.57
C VAL A 12 17.86 -5.53 -4.92
N SER A 13 18.55 -6.07 -3.91
CA SER A 13 19.36 -7.28 -4.10
C SER A 13 18.47 -8.48 -4.45
N LYS A 14 19.06 -9.49 -5.10
CA LYS A 14 18.36 -10.73 -5.43
C LYS A 14 17.80 -11.41 -4.17
N GLU A 15 18.61 -11.48 -3.11
CA GLU A 15 18.21 -12.07 -1.83
C GLU A 15 16.97 -11.37 -1.23
N MET A 16 16.94 -10.03 -1.27
CA MET A 16 15.80 -9.26 -0.80
C MET A 16 14.57 -9.49 -1.66
N LYS A 17 14.74 -9.58 -2.98
CA LYS A 17 13.63 -9.90 -3.90
C LYS A 17 13.03 -11.26 -3.58
N ASP A 18 13.86 -12.30 -3.46
CA ASP A 18 13.43 -13.67 -3.21
C ASP A 18 12.70 -13.76 -1.84
N ALA A 19 13.19 -13.06 -0.82
CA ALA A 19 12.53 -12.96 0.48
C ALA A 19 11.17 -12.25 0.41
N LEU A 20 11.08 -11.13 -0.32
CA LEU A 20 9.83 -10.40 -0.51
C LEU A 20 8.78 -11.24 -1.24
N GLU A 21 9.19 -12.00 -2.26
CA GLU A 21 8.31 -12.92 -3.00
C GLU A 21 7.81 -14.06 -2.11
N ALA A 22 8.70 -14.66 -1.30
CA ALA A 22 8.31 -15.72 -0.36
C ALA A 22 7.31 -15.23 0.70
N ILE A 23 7.55 -14.06 1.30
CA ILE A 23 6.65 -13.49 2.33
C ILE A 23 5.30 -13.08 1.73
N ALA A 24 5.31 -12.49 0.53
CA ALA A 24 4.08 -12.11 -0.13
C ALA A 24 3.23 -13.34 -0.48
N ALA A 25 3.87 -14.43 -0.96
CA ALA A 25 3.20 -15.69 -1.25
C ALA A 25 2.59 -16.34 -0.01
N ASP A 26 3.32 -16.38 1.12
CA ASP A 26 2.82 -16.89 2.41
C ASP A 26 1.55 -16.16 2.88
N LYS A 27 1.46 -14.86 2.59
CA LYS A 27 0.32 -14.01 2.94
C LYS A 27 -0.78 -13.97 1.88
N GLU A 28 -0.66 -14.72 0.80
CA GLU A 28 -1.58 -14.70 -0.35
C GLU A 28 -1.75 -13.29 -0.97
N LEU A 29 -0.69 -12.49 -0.94
CA LEU A 29 -0.66 -11.12 -1.48
C LEU A 29 0.36 -10.98 -2.61
N SER A 30 0.17 -9.95 -3.45
CA SER A 30 1.23 -9.52 -4.35
C SER A 30 2.34 -8.77 -3.59
N VAL A 31 3.58 -8.81 -4.09
CA VAL A 31 4.70 -8.08 -3.49
C VAL A 31 4.41 -6.58 -3.37
N SER A 32 3.76 -5.97 -4.37
CA SER A 32 3.38 -4.56 -4.32
C SER A 32 2.33 -4.28 -3.24
N THR A 33 1.32 -5.15 -3.10
CA THR A 33 0.32 -5.04 -2.03
C THR A 33 0.97 -5.18 -0.66
N TYR A 34 1.89 -6.12 -0.51
CA TYR A 34 2.64 -6.32 0.73
C TYR A 34 3.48 -5.08 1.11
N LEU A 35 4.23 -4.54 0.14
CA LEU A 35 5.04 -3.32 0.34
C LEU A 35 4.16 -2.13 0.75
N VAL A 36 3.06 -1.89 0.05
CA VAL A 36 2.15 -0.78 0.39
C VAL A 36 1.56 -0.97 1.78
N SER A 37 1.12 -2.18 2.11
CA SER A 37 0.52 -2.50 3.41
C SER A 37 1.53 -2.34 4.56
N THR A 38 2.81 -2.55 4.30
CA THR A 38 3.89 -2.41 5.28
C THR A 38 4.38 -0.98 5.41
N LEU A 39 4.56 -0.26 4.30
CA LEU A 39 5.08 1.11 4.29
C LEU A 39 4.05 2.13 4.78
N ARG A 40 2.77 1.94 4.44
CA ARG A 40 1.71 2.88 4.79
C ARG A 40 1.61 3.18 6.30
N PRO A 41 1.57 2.19 7.21
CA PRO A 41 1.51 2.48 8.64
C PRO A 41 2.78 3.19 9.14
N ILE A 42 3.96 2.86 8.61
CA ILE A 42 5.22 3.53 8.96
C ILE A 42 5.15 5.00 8.57
N LEU A 43 4.76 5.29 7.33
CA LEU A 43 4.64 6.67 6.83
C LEU A 43 3.56 7.47 7.57
N ILE A 44 2.49 6.83 8.02
CA ILE A 44 1.48 7.49 8.88
C ILE A 44 2.08 7.81 10.25
N ASN A 45 2.77 6.86 10.88
CA ASN A 45 3.36 7.04 12.19
C ASN A 45 4.41 8.17 12.21
N GLU A 46 5.22 8.26 11.15
CA GLU A 46 6.24 9.30 10.98
C GLU A 46 5.64 10.66 10.50
N GLY A 47 4.33 10.73 10.26
CA GLY A 47 3.64 11.96 9.84
C GLY A 47 3.82 12.32 8.36
N TYR A 48 4.41 11.44 7.54
CA TYR A 48 4.52 11.63 6.08
C TYR A 48 3.20 11.41 5.33
N LEU A 49 2.27 10.65 5.91
CA LEU A 49 0.93 10.42 5.36
C LEU A 49 -0.14 10.67 6.42
N GLU A 50 -1.26 11.27 6.01
CA GLU A 50 -2.44 11.31 6.86
C GLU A 50 -3.11 9.93 6.89
N SER A 51 -3.48 9.47 8.09
CA SER A 51 -4.34 8.30 8.23
C SER A 51 -5.72 8.64 7.69
N LYS A 52 -6.02 8.20 6.46
CA LYS A 52 -7.41 8.18 5.98
C LYS A 52 -8.22 7.25 6.88
N LYS A 53 -8.89 7.81 7.89
CA LYS A 53 -10.05 7.16 8.53
C LYS A 53 -11.00 6.73 7.41
N PRO A 54 -11.62 5.54 7.49
CA PRO A 54 -12.67 5.18 6.54
C PRO A 54 -13.70 6.31 6.56
N SER A 55 -13.94 6.90 5.38
CA SER A 55 -14.89 7.97 5.18
C SER A 55 -16.30 7.42 5.37
N ALA A 56 -16.70 7.19 6.62
CA ALA A 56 -18.10 7.03 6.98
C ALA A 56 -18.74 8.40 6.79
N LEU A 57 -19.31 8.65 5.61
CA LEU A 57 -20.34 9.66 5.30
C LEU A 57 -20.55 9.68 3.77
N ALA A 58 -21.10 8.59 3.25
CA ALA A 58 -21.80 8.59 1.97
C ALA A 58 -23.23 8.10 2.22
N SER A 59 -24.02 8.89 2.96
CA SER A 59 -25.48 8.76 3.05
C SER A 59 -26.07 10.00 3.72
N ASP A 60 -25.81 11.18 3.14
CA ASP A 60 -26.80 12.26 3.26
C ASP A 60 -27.70 12.15 2.04
N ARG A 61 -28.81 11.44 2.25
CA ARG A 61 -29.91 11.24 1.32
C ARG A 61 -30.60 12.60 1.18
N LYS A 62 -30.19 13.39 0.19
CA LYS A 62 -30.81 14.69 -0.07
C LYS A 62 -32.29 14.50 -0.39
N THR A 63 -33.08 15.25 0.35
CA THR A 63 -34.54 15.40 0.34
C THR A 63 -35.05 16.00 -0.95
#